data_AF-A0AAW0JIZ2-F1
#
_entry.id   AF-A0AAW0JIZ2-F1
#
_cell.length_a   1.000
_cell.length_b   1.000
_cell.length_c   1.000
_cell.angle_alpha   90.00
_cell.angle_beta   90.00
_cell.angle_gamma   90.00
#
_symmetry.space_group_name_H-M   'P 1'
#
loop_
_entity.id
_entity.type
_entity.pdbx_description
1 polymer ?
#
loop_
_entity_poly.entity_id
_entity_poly.type
_entity_poly.pdbx_seq_one_letter_code
_entity_poly.pdbx_strand_id
1 'polypeptide(L)'
;MASDARLVMNVVVDKCKRVFEGLESFVDVGGGIGTVAKAIADTIPDTECTVFDPPHVVADFQGSKNLKYVGGDMVKEYLIFVVYTCELLHIV
;
A
#
# COMPACT_ATOMS: atom_id res chain seq x y z
N MET A 1 12.28 -12.27 -3.67
CA MET A 1 11.15 -11.51 -3.11
C MET A 1 10.78 -10.28 -3.95
N ALA A 2 11.60 -9.23 -4.07
CA ALA A 2 11.22 -8.06 -4.89
C ALA A 2 10.95 -8.39 -6.38
N SER A 3 11.75 -9.27 -6.99
CA SER A 3 11.51 -9.76 -8.35
C SER A 3 10.17 -10.50 -8.47
N ASP A 4 9.86 -11.37 -7.51
CA ASP A 4 8.63 -12.15 -7.50
C ASP A 4 7.41 -11.25 -7.32
N ALA A 5 7.51 -10.27 -6.41
CA ALA A 5 6.48 -9.25 -6.19
C ALA A 5 6.22 -8.43 -7.47
N ARG A 6 7.26 -8.05 -8.21
CA ARG A 6 7.08 -7.37 -9.52
C ARG A 6 6.33 -8.23 -10.52
N LEU A 7 6.72 -9.51 -10.65
CA LEU A 7 6.09 -10.42 -11.61
C LEU A 7 4.61 -10.65 -11.27
N VAL A 8 4.31 -10.91 -9.99
CA VAL A 8 2.93 -11.09 -9.53
C VAL A 8 2.12 -9.82 -9.74
N MET A 9 2.67 -8.65 -9.39
CA MET A 9 1.94 -7.39 -9.56
C MET A 9 1.68 -7.02 -11.00
N ASN A 10 2.60 -7.31 -11.92
CA ASN A 10 2.33 -7.11 -13.35
C ASN A 10 1.13 -7.93 -13.82
N VAL A 11 1.00 -9.19 -13.36
CA VAL A 11 -0.14 -10.05 -13.69
C VAL A 11 -1.42 -9.55 -13.02
N VAL A 12 -1.36 -9.15 -11.75
CA VAL A 12 -2.52 -8.66 -10.99
C VAL A 12 -3.03 -7.36 -11.57
N VAL A 13 -2.15 -6.41 -11.91
CA VAL A 13 -2.55 -5.14 -12.50
C VAL A 13 -3.14 -5.33 -13.90
N ASP A 14 -2.58 -6.24 -14.71
CA ASP A 14 -3.12 -6.58 -16.04
C ASP A 14 -4.50 -7.26 -15.95
N LYS A 15 -4.67 -8.23 -15.05
CA LYS A 15 -5.89 -9.03 -14.93
C LYS A 15 -6.99 -8.36 -14.10
N CYS A 16 -6.61 -7.59 -13.09
CA CYS A 16 -7.53 -7.02 -12.10
C CYS A 16 -7.63 -5.50 -12.22
N LYS A 17 -7.27 -4.90 -13.36
CA LYS A 17 -7.31 -3.45 -13.57
C LYS A 17 -8.62 -2.79 -13.13
N ARG A 18 -9.76 -3.44 -13.42
CA ARG A 18 -11.11 -2.99 -13.01
C ARG A 18 -11.32 -2.91 -11.50
N VAL A 19 -10.61 -3.71 -10.71
CA VAL A 19 -10.70 -3.69 -9.23
C VAL A 19 -10.00 -2.44 -8.68
N PHE A 20 -9.01 -1.93 -9.41
CA PHE A 20 -8.29 -0.73 -9.05
C PHE A 20 -8.82 0.54 -9.73
N GLU A 21 -9.77 0.41 -10.67
CA GLU A 21 -10.50 1.57 -11.22
C GLU A 21 -11.34 2.22 -10.11
N GLY A 22 -11.04 3.49 -9.80
CA GLY A 22 -11.69 4.24 -8.72
C GLY A 22 -11.06 4.05 -7.34
N LEU A 23 -9.94 3.34 -7.23
CA LEU A 23 -9.20 3.26 -5.98
C LEU A 23 -8.48 4.58 -5.71
N GLU A 24 -8.89 5.30 -4.67
CA GLU A 24 -8.28 6.58 -4.30
C GLU A 24 -7.00 6.40 -3.46
N SER A 25 -6.95 5.36 -2.63
CA SER A 25 -5.80 5.09 -1.76
C SER A 25 -5.49 3.59 -1.63
N PHE A 26 -4.20 3.27 -1.56
CA PHE A 26 -3.69 1.92 -1.39
C PHE A 26 -2.60 1.90 -0.31
N VAL A 27 -2.66 0.93 0.61
CA VAL A 27 -1.66 0.79 1.69
C VAL A 27 -0.99 -0.59 1.62
N ASP A 28 0.32 -0.59 1.43
CA ASP A 28 1.20 -1.77 1.37
C ASP A 28 1.89 -1.95 2.72
N VAL A 29 1.28 -2.75 3.60
CA VAL A 29 1.79 -3.01 4.96
C VAL A 29 2.89 -4.07 4.90
N GLY A 30 4.07 -3.77 5.43
CA GLY A 30 5.25 -4.65 5.35
C GLY A 30 5.86 -4.70 3.94
N GLY A 31 5.59 -3.69 3.11
CA GLY A 31 6.02 -3.64 1.70
C GLY A 31 7.52 -3.44 1.48
N GLY A 32 8.28 -3.16 2.54
CA GLY A 32 9.72 -2.90 2.55
C GLY A 32 10.09 -1.76 1.61
N ILE A 33 10.76 -2.09 0.51
CA ILE A 33 11.17 -1.14 -0.52
C ILE A 33 10.00 -0.61 -1.38
N GLY A 34 8.76 -1.04 -1.10
CA GLY A 34 7.54 -0.57 -1.75
C GLY A 34 7.37 -1.07 -3.17
N THR A 35 7.82 -2.29 -3.47
CA THR A 35 7.80 -2.82 -4.86
C THR A 35 6.38 -2.91 -5.42
N VAL A 36 5.44 -3.36 -4.58
CA VAL A 36 4.03 -3.51 -4.95
C VAL A 36 3.37 -2.15 -5.08
N ALA A 37 3.51 -1.31 -4.05
CA ALA A 37 3.01 0.06 -4.06
C ALA A 37 3.53 0.88 -5.26
N LYS A 38 4.81 0.73 -5.65
CA LYS A 38 5.38 1.36 -6.86
C LYS A 38 4.69 0.89 -8.13
N ALA A 39 4.51 -0.42 -8.31
CA ALA A 39 3.88 -0.96 -9.50
C ALA A 39 2.43 -0.45 -9.68
N ILE A 40 1.70 -0.31 -8.56
CA ILE A 40 0.34 0.25 -8.57
C ILE A 40 0.37 1.74 -8.87
N ALA A 41 1.22 2.50 -8.17
CA ALA A 41 1.39 3.94 -8.38
C ALA A 41 1.78 4.28 -9.84
N ASP A 42 2.63 3.46 -10.47
CA ASP A 42 3.07 3.66 -11.86
C ASP A 42 1.95 3.34 -12.86
N THR A 43 1.05 2.42 -12.52
CA THR A 43 -0.03 2.00 -13.44
C THR A 43 -1.29 2.84 -13.27
N ILE A 44 -1.53 3.36 -12.06
CA ILE A 44 -2.75 4.09 -11.68
C ILE A 44 -2.31 5.39 -10.99
N PRO A 45 -2.00 6.42 -11.79
CA PRO A 45 -1.38 7.64 -11.28
C PRO A 45 -2.29 8.45 -10.34
N ASP A 46 -3.59 8.22 -10.38
CA ASP A 46 -4.59 8.90 -9.55
C ASP A 46 -4.76 8.28 -8.15
N THR A 47 -4.16 7.10 -7.90
CA THR A 47 -4.21 6.43 -6.60
C THR A 47 -3.03 6.86 -5.72
N GLU A 48 -3.31 7.32 -4.50
CA GLU A 48 -2.27 7.56 -3.50
C GLU A 48 -1.84 6.23 -2.86
N CYS A 49 -0.60 5.82 -3.10
CA CYS A 49 -0.01 4.61 -2.52
C CYS A 49 0.81 4.97 -1.28
N THR A 50 0.67 4.18 -0.21
CA THR A 50 1.47 4.32 1.01
C THR A 50 2.09 2.98 1.37
N VAL A 51 3.40 2.94 1.59
CA VAL A 51 4.10 1.80 2.16
C VAL A 51 4.20 2.03 3.65
N PHE A 52 3.70 1.08 4.43
CA PHE A 52 3.71 1.16 5.89
C PHE A 52 4.59 0.04 6.45
N ASP A 53 5.67 0.40 7.15
CA ASP A 53 6.63 -0.56 7.72
C ASP A 53 7.26 0.05 8.98
N PRO A 54 8.03 -0.71 9.80
CA PRO A 54 8.76 -0.15 10.91
C PRO A 54 9.66 1.01 10.48
N PRO A 55 9.81 2.04 11.34
CA PRO A 55 10.54 3.26 10.98
C PRO A 55 11.96 3.00 10.44
N HIS A 56 12.65 2.00 10.97
CA HIS A 56 14.00 1.64 10.54
C HIS A 56 14.06 1.04 9.12
N VAL A 57 12.96 0.46 8.63
CA VAL A 57 12.88 -0.07 7.26
C VAL A 57 12.65 1.05 6.27
N VAL A 58 11.79 2.02 6.62
CA VAL A 58 11.39 3.09 5.69
C VAL A 58 12.22 4.38 5.80
N ALA A 59 13.11 4.49 6.79
CA ALA A 59 13.88 5.70 7.08
C ALA A 59 14.66 6.26 5.88
N ASP A 60 15.20 5.38 5.03
CA ASP A 60 16.04 5.76 3.89
C ASP A 60 15.24 5.93 2.58
N PHE A 61 13.93 5.73 2.61
CA PHE A 61 13.09 5.78 1.41
C PHE A 61 12.35 7.11 1.29
N GLN A 62 12.60 7.81 0.19
CA GLN A 62 11.78 8.94 -0.22
C GLN A 62 10.63 8.49 -1.11
N GLY A 63 9.46 9.05 -0.83
CA GLY A 63 8.26 8.88 -1.65
C GLY A 63 8.41 9.49 -3.05
N SER A 64 7.45 9.18 -3.92
CA SER A 64 7.25 9.84 -5.22
C SER A 64 5.92 10.61 -5.21
N LYS A 65 5.52 11.16 -6.37
CA LYS A 65 4.33 12.02 -6.47
C LYS A 65 3.06 11.42 -5.86
N ASN A 66 2.88 10.11 -6.01
CA ASN A 66 1.73 9.34 -5.57
C ASN A 66 2.13 8.12 -4.73
N LEU A 67 3.35 8.11 -4.17
CA LEU A 67 3.85 7.07 -3.27
C LEU A 67 4.44 7.70 -2.02
N LYS A 68 4.01 7.27 -0.84
CA LYS A 68 4.54 7.71 0.45
C LYS A 68 5.09 6.52 1.23
N TYR A 69 6.05 6.78 2.11
CA TYR A 69 6.52 5.82 3.09
C TYR A 69 6.17 6.34 4.48
N VAL A 70 5.54 5.50 5.29
CA VAL A 70 5.10 5.85 6.64
C VAL A 70 5.67 4.81 7.61
N GLY A 71 6.43 5.30 8.59
CA GLY A 71 7.01 4.47 9.64
C GLY A 71 6.04 4.26 10.79
N GLY A 72 5.82 3.00 11.20
CA GLY A 72 5.01 2.70 12.38
C GLY A 72 5.07 1.24 12.83
N ASP A 73 4.43 0.95 13.96
CA ASP A 73 4.31 -0.38 14.54
C ASP A 73 3.05 -1.07 13.98
N MET A 74 3.26 -1.90 12.95
CA MET A 74 2.19 -2.65 12.28
C MET A 74 1.19 -3.29 13.24
N VAL A 75 1.60 -3.81 14.40
CA VAL A 75 0.66 -4.45 15.32
C VAL A 75 -0.26 -3.42 15.96
N LYS A 76 0.27 -2.28 16.40
CA LYS A 76 -0.52 -1.24 17.07
C LYS A 76 -1.38 -0.49 16.07
N GLU A 77 -0.78 0.02 14.99
CA GLU A 77 -1.55 0.78 14.00
C GLU A 77 -2.55 -0.10 13.25
N TYR A 78 -2.27 -1.37 12.96
CA TYR A 78 -3.25 -2.26 12.32
C TYR A 78 -4.35 -2.70 13.29
N LEU A 79 -4.03 -2.93 14.56
CA LEU A 79 -5.07 -3.17 15.57
C LEU A 79 -5.98 -1.94 15.72
N ILE A 80 -5.40 -0.73 15.72
CA ILE A 80 -6.16 0.52 15.73
C ILE A 80 -6.99 0.65 14.46
N PHE A 81 -6.44 0.38 13.27
CA PHE A 81 -7.17 0.43 12.00
C PHE A 81 -8.32 -0.57 11.97
N VAL A 82 -8.10 -1.82 12.40
CA VAL A 82 -9.15 -2.85 12.49
C VAL A 82 -10.22 -2.42 13.49
N VAL A 83 -9.85 -1.88 14.65
CA VAL A 83 -10.82 -1.36 15.63
C VAL A 83 -11.60 -0.17 15.05
N TYR A 84 -10.93 0.78 14.41
CA TYR A 84 -11.54 1.98 13.86
C TYR A 84 -12.46 1.66 12.68
N THR A 85 -12.04 0.75 11.80
CA THR A 85 -12.90 0.24 10.71
C THR A 85 -14.06 -0.58 11.25
N CYS A 86 -13.87 -1.40 12.30
CA CYS A 86 -14.97 -2.10 12.99
C CYS A 86 -15.97 -1.12 13.63
N GLU A 87 -15.49 -0.09 14.34
CA GLU A 87 -16.33 0.92 14.97
C GLU A 87 -17.06 1.79 13.93
N LEU A 88 -16.40 2.11 12.81
CA LEU A 88 -17.03 2.79 11.68
C LEU A 88 -18.00 1.90 10.90
N LEU A 89 -17.84 0.57 10.93
CA LEU A 89 -18.76 -0.39 10.28
C LEU A 89 -20.07 -0.62 11.05
N HIS A 90 -20.39 0.19 12.06
CA HIS A 90 -21.71 0.21 12.70
C HIS A 90 -22.83 0.90 11.87
N ILE A 91 -22.64 1.14 10.56
CA ILE A 91 -23.67 1.38 9.52
C ILE A 91 -23.00 1.09 8.16
N VAL A 92 -23.28 -0.07 7.53
CA VAL A 92 -24.18 -0.32 6.37
C VAL A 92 -24.28 -1.84 6.21
#